data_AF-A0A374PCQ3-F1
#
_entry.id   AF-A0A374PCQ3-F1
#
_cell.length_a   1.000
_cell.length_b   1.000
_cell.length_c   1.000
_cell.angle_alpha   90.00
_cell.angle_beta   90.00
_cell.angle_gamma   90.00
#
_symmetry.space_group_name_H-M   'P 1'
#
loop_
_entity.id
_entity.type
_entity.pdbx_description
1 polymer ?
#
loop_
_entity_poly.entity_id
_entity_poly.type
_entity_poly.pdbx_seq_one_letter_code
_entity_poly.pdbx_strand_id
1 'polypeptide(L)'
;MKTKRYNIIFAGLDQELFSENRLSEIWEKEADAVYLESGIYISARLDISYFICGKIRNCDLGGLSASFVSLKDPLGAETEEQFYSALLEVVRRVRKKLDNPYMGVSAEAIEFYYFVSV
;
A
#
# COMPACT_ATOMS: atom_id res chain seq x y z
N MET A 1 13.95 -5.28 16.09
CA MET A 1 13.97 -6.39 15.11
C MET A 1 14.12 -5.82 13.71
N LYS A 2 15.06 -6.33 12.90
CA LYS A 2 15.26 -5.86 11.52
C LYS A 2 14.15 -6.41 10.62
N THR A 3 13.52 -5.54 9.83
CA THR A 3 12.48 -5.92 8.87
C THR A 3 12.42 -4.91 7.72
N LYS A 4 11.49 -5.09 6.78
CA LYS A 4 11.20 -4.15 5.71
C LYS A 4 9.85 -3.46 5.88
N ARG A 5 9.88 -2.16 5.64
CA ARG A 5 8.72 -1.29 5.44
C ARG A 5 8.58 -0.99 3.97
N TYR A 6 7.37 -1.14 3.45
CA TYR A 6 7.01 -0.85 2.08
C TYR A 6 6.09 0.37 2.07
N ASN A 7 6.41 1.34 1.22
CA ASN A 7 5.55 2.48 0.95
C ASN A 7 5.05 2.39 -0.50
N ILE A 8 3.73 2.30 -0.64
CA ILE A 8 3.01 2.15 -1.90
C ILE A 8 2.23 3.44 -2.14
N ILE A 9 2.48 4.09 -3.25
CA ILE A 9 1.84 5.36 -3.60
C ILE A 9 0.95 5.14 -4.83
N PHE A 10 -0.30 5.55 -4.73
CA PHE A 10 -1.20 5.76 -5.87
C PHE A 10 -1.41 7.27 -6.02
N ALA A 11 -1.21 7.83 -7.21
CA ALA A 11 -1.31 9.27 -7.46
C ALA A 11 -2.24 9.59 -8.63
N GLY A 12 -2.81 10.80 -8.61
CA GLY A 12 -3.77 11.24 -9.61
C GLY A 12 -5.13 10.58 -9.44
N LEU A 13 -5.54 10.30 -8.19
CA LEU A 13 -6.84 9.72 -7.90
C LEU A 13 -7.94 10.78 -8.03
N ASP A 14 -9.08 10.37 -8.55
CA ASP A 14 -10.29 11.20 -8.59
C ASP A 14 -10.90 11.31 -7.17
N GLN A 15 -10.98 12.52 -6.66
CA GLN A 15 -11.47 12.83 -5.31
C GLN A 15 -12.97 12.64 -5.15
N GLU A 16 -13.73 12.74 -6.23
CA GLU A 16 -15.17 12.48 -6.20
C GLU A 16 -15.45 10.98 -6.12
N LEU A 17 -14.53 10.15 -6.64
CA LEU A 17 -14.67 8.71 -6.67
C LEU A 17 -14.05 8.02 -5.45
N PHE A 18 -12.93 8.51 -4.93
CA PHE A 18 -12.11 7.81 -3.93
C PHE A 18 -11.97 8.61 -2.63
N SER A 19 -12.73 8.19 -1.61
CA SER A 19 -12.57 8.63 -0.23
C SER A 19 -11.63 7.71 0.57
N GLU A 20 -11.20 8.14 1.75
CA GLU A 20 -10.40 7.32 2.67
C GLU A 20 -11.09 5.98 2.99
N ASN A 21 -12.38 6.01 3.35
CA ASN A 21 -13.15 4.79 3.64
C ASN A 21 -13.17 3.83 2.44
N ARG A 22 -13.42 4.35 1.24
CA ARG A 22 -13.45 3.53 0.03
C ARG A 22 -12.09 2.93 -0.30
N LEU A 23 -11.00 3.69 -0.09
CA LEU A 23 -9.64 3.20 -0.28
C LEU A 23 -9.29 2.08 0.70
N SER A 24 -9.69 2.23 1.97
CA SER A 24 -9.53 1.21 3.00
C SER A 24 -10.33 -0.06 2.68
N GLU A 25 -11.60 0.07 2.29
CA GLU A 25 -12.45 -1.06 1.88
C GLU A 25 -11.89 -1.82 0.67
N ILE A 26 -11.35 -1.10 -0.32
CA ILE A 26 -10.71 -1.71 -1.48
C ILE A 26 -9.47 -2.50 -1.05
N TRP A 27 -8.62 -1.91 -0.19
CA TRP A 27 -7.42 -2.61 0.29
C TRP A 27 -7.78 -3.87 1.08
N GLU A 28 -8.68 -3.76 2.05
CA GLU A 28 -9.15 -4.87 2.89
C GLU A 28 -9.68 -6.02 2.03
N LYS A 29 -10.58 -5.72 1.09
CA LYS A 29 -11.17 -6.74 0.22
C LYS A 29 -10.13 -7.49 -0.63
N GLU A 30 -9.17 -6.77 -1.20
CA GLU A 30 -8.14 -7.41 -2.02
C GLU A 30 -7.08 -8.13 -1.17
N ALA A 31 -6.78 -7.64 0.04
CA ALA A 31 -5.92 -8.31 1.01
C ALA A 31 -6.54 -9.62 1.51
N ASP A 32 -7.83 -9.63 1.82
CA ASP A 32 -8.59 -10.83 2.20
C ASP A 32 -8.53 -11.89 1.10
N ALA A 33 -8.73 -11.49 -0.16
CA ALA A 33 -8.68 -12.41 -1.30
C ALA A 33 -7.28 -13.04 -1.46
N VAL A 34 -6.22 -12.23 -1.37
CA VAL A 34 -4.83 -12.74 -1.45
C VAL A 34 -4.49 -13.62 -0.25
N TYR A 35 -5.00 -13.31 0.94
CA TYR A 35 -4.81 -14.14 2.11
C TYR A 35 -5.44 -15.52 1.93
N LEU A 36 -6.66 -15.61 1.39
CA LEU A 36 -7.31 -16.89 1.12
C LEU A 36 -6.53 -17.76 0.10
N GLU A 37 -5.77 -17.13 -0.80
CA GLU A 37 -4.98 -17.82 -1.82
C GLU A 37 -3.57 -18.21 -1.34
N SER A 38 -2.95 -17.40 -0.48
CA SER A 38 -1.53 -17.51 -0.12
C SER A 38 -1.25 -17.85 1.35
N GLY A 39 -2.24 -17.63 2.23
CA GLY A 39 -2.07 -17.69 3.68
C GLY A 39 -1.32 -16.49 4.29
N ILE A 40 -0.96 -15.47 3.50
CA ILE A 40 -0.20 -14.30 3.96
C ILE A 40 -1.09 -13.05 3.91
N TYR A 41 -1.34 -12.45 5.08
CA TYR A 41 -2.18 -11.26 5.18
C TYR A 41 -1.34 -9.99 5.07
N ILE A 42 -1.76 -9.06 4.22
CA ILE A 42 -1.05 -7.79 4.00
C ILE A 42 -1.82 -6.65 4.65
N SER A 43 -1.41 -6.29 5.87
CA SER A 43 -1.89 -5.09 6.54
C SER A 43 -1.22 -3.84 5.98
N ALA A 44 -1.90 -2.69 6.04
CA ALA A 44 -1.33 -1.41 5.68
C ALA A 44 -1.94 -0.27 6.50
N ARG A 45 -1.15 0.79 6.71
CA ARG A 45 -1.63 2.10 7.14
C ARG A 45 -1.89 2.96 5.91
N LEU A 46 -3.04 3.62 5.87
CA LEU A 46 -3.38 4.58 4.83
C LEU A 46 -3.04 6.01 5.26
N ASP A 47 -2.36 6.74 4.40
CA ASP A 47 -2.10 8.18 4.49
C ASP A 47 -2.59 8.86 3.21
N ILE A 48 -3.47 9.86 3.36
CA ILE A 48 -3.98 10.65 2.25
C ILE A 48 -3.18 11.95 2.13
N SER A 49 -2.74 12.26 0.91
CA SER A 49 -1.96 13.46 0.60
C SER A 49 -2.31 14.00 -0.78
N TYR A 50 -1.62 15.06 -1.20
CA TYR A 50 -1.74 15.61 -2.54
C TYR A 50 -0.40 15.51 -3.28
N PHE A 51 -0.43 14.92 -4.47
CA PHE A 51 0.71 14.92 -5.35
C PHE A 51 0.82 16.27 -6.06
N ILE A 52 1.92 16.97 -5.83
CA ILE A 52 2.19 18.25 -6.50
C ILE A 52 2.94 17.95 -7.79
N CYS A 53 2.25 18.08 -8.92
CA CYS A 53 2.87 17.98 -10.23
C CYS A 53 2.92 19.33 -10.94
N GLY A 54 4.12 19.75 -11.32
CA GLY A 54 4.34 21.07 -11.92
C GLY A 54 3.70 21.19 -13.29
N LYS A 55 2.85 22.19 -13.48
CA LYS A 55 2.20 22.51 -14.77
C LYS A 55 3.21 22.73 -15.90
N ILE A 56 4.42 23.21 -15.59
CA ILE A 56 5.49 23.42 -16.58
C ILE A 56 5.97 22.11 -17.24
N ARG A 57 5.68 20.95 -16.64
CA ARG A 57 6.01 19.63 -17.18
C ARG A 57 4.83 18.96 -17.89
N ASN A 58 3.70 19.67 -18.09
CA ASN A 58 2.43 19.10 -18.55
C ASN A 58 2.03 17.83 -17.79
N CYS A 59 2.28 17.83 -16.47
CA CYS A 59 2.01 16.67 -15.66
C CYS A 59 0.57 16.67 -15.16
N ASP A 60 -0.20 15.67 -15.60
CA ASP A 60 -1.61 15.48 -15.24
C ASP A 60 -1.80 14.50 -14.06
N LEU A 61 -0.73 14.28 -13.27
CA LEU A 61 -0.77 13.42 -12.08
C LEU A 61 -1.07 14.20 -10.80
N GLY A 62 -1.28 15.51 -10.91
CA GLY A 62 -1.58 16.37 -9.76
C GLY A 62 -2.95 16.04 -9.19
N GLY A 63 -3.07 16.00 -7.86
CA GLY A 63 -4.34 15.70 -7.20
C GLY A 63 -4.18 14.77 -6.01
N LEU A 64 -5.25 14.04 -5.68
CA LEU A 64 -5.27 13.11 -4.55
C LEU A 64 -4.23 12.02 -4.74
N SER A 65 -3.51 11.72 -3.65
CA SER A 65 -2.60 10.61 -3.58
C SER A 65 -2.82 9.82 -2.30
N ALA A 66 -2.88 8.50 -2.44
CA ALA A 66 -2.99 7.57 -1.33
C ALA A 66 -1.66 6.84 -1.15
N SER A 67 -1.10 6.92 0.05
CA SER A 67 0.08 6.18 0.47
C SER A 67 -0.33 5.06 1.42
N PHE A 68 -0.04 3.82 1.06
CA PHE A 68 -0.21 2.66 1.91
C PHE A 68 1.16 2.23 2.43
N VAL A 69 1.29 2.14 3.74
CA VAL A 69 2.52 1.69 4.41
C VAL A 69 2.29 0.32 5.00
N SER A 70 2.99 -0.68 4.48
CA SER A 70 2.94 -2.06 4.96
C SER A 70 4.26 -2.46 5.59
N LEU A 71 4.20 -3.27 6.64
CA LEU A 71 5.37 -3.74 7.39
C LEU A 71 5.34 -5.26 7.43
N LYS A 72 6.43 -5.90 7.01
CA LYS A 72 6.59 -7.35 7.21
C LYS A 72 6.72 -7.62 8.71
N ASP A 73 5.85 -8.43 9.27
CA ASP A 73 5.93 -8.78 10.69
C ASP A 73 7.24 -9.55 10.93
N PRO A 74 8.20 -9.04 11.73
CA PRO A 74 9.45 -9.74 11.91
C PRO A 74 9.29 -11.04 12.73
N LEU A 75 8.13 -11.27 13.38
CA LEU A 75 7.73 -12.55 13.99
C LEU A 75 6.93 -13.45 13.05
N GLY A 76 6.48 -12.92 11.90
CA GLY A 76 5.77 -13.66 10.87
C GLY A 76 6.63 -14.79 10.29
N ALA A 77 5.99 -15.94 10.03
CA ALA A 77 6.64 -17.15 9.54
C ALA A 77 7.08 -17.05 8.06
N GLU A 78 6.51 -16.10 7.31
CA GLU A 78 6.81 -15.85 5.91
C GLU A 78 8.20 -15.23 5.72
N THR A 79 8.87 -15.60 4.62
CA THR A 79 10.10 -14.92 4.19
C THR A 79 9.80 -13.53 3.64
N GLU A 80 10.84 -12.71 3.51
CA GLU A 80 10.70 -11.39 2.90
C GLU A 80 10.20 -11.48 1.43
N GLU A 81 10.68 -12.47 0.67
CA GLU A 81 10.27 -12.69 -0.71
C GLU A 81 8.81 -13.13 -0.82
N GLN A 82 8.35 -13.98 0.11
CA GLN A 82 6.96 -14.42 0.18
C GLN A 82 6.04 -13.24 0.53
N PHE A 83 6.40 -12.47 1.56
CA PHE A 83 5.66 -11.26 1.93
C PHE A 83 5.60 -10.25 0.77
N TYR A 84 6.73 -9.99 0.13
CA TYR A 84 6.81 -9.05 -1.00
C TYR A 84 5.99 -9.52 -2.20
N SER A 85 5.96 -10.82 -2.48
CA SER A 85 5.14 -11.39 -3.56
C SER A 85 3.65 -11.22 -3.27
N ALA A 86 3.20 -11.52 -2.06
CA ALA A 86 1.82 -11.30 -1.63
C ALA A 86 1.44 -9.81 -1.64
N LEU A 87 2.33 -8.92 -1.16
CA LEU A 87 2.15 -7.48 -1.24
C LEU A 87 1.97 -7.00 -2.69
N LEU A 88 2.83 -7.42 -3.61
CA LEU A 88 2.72 -7.03 -5.02
C LEU A 88 1.40 -7.48 -5.64
N GLU A 89 0.88 -8.63 -5.23
CA GLU A 89 -0.42 -9.11 -5.71
C GLU A 89 -1.58 -8.25 -5.20
N VAL A 90 -1.62 -7.93 -3.90
CA VAL A 90 -2.61 -6.99 -3.33
C VAL A 90 -2.53 -5.65 -4.05
N VAL A 91 -1.33 -5.10 -4.18
CA VAL A 91 -1.07 -3.81 -4.81
C VAL A 91 -1.53 -3.78 -6.27
N ARG A 92 -1.31 -4.87 -7.04
CA ARG A 92 -1.81 -5.01 -8.42
C ARG A 92 -3.34 -5.02 -8.48
N ARG A 93 -3.99 -5.76 -7.58
CA ARG A 93 -5.46 -5.85 -7.55
C ARG A 93 -6.10 -4.53 -7.15
N VAL A 94 -5.57 -3.88 -6.11
CA VAL A 94 -5.98 -2.53 -5.69
C VAL A 94 -5.81 -1.54 -6.84
N ARG A 95 -4.66 -1.54 -7.53
CA ARG A 95 -4.42 -0.66 -8.69
C ARG A 95 -5.51 -0.79 -9.75
N LYS A 96 -5.95 -2.02 -10.03
CA LYS A 96 -7.01 -2.29 -10.99
C LYS A 96 -8.37 -1.74 -10.54
N LYS A 97 -8.66 -1.76 -9.23
CA LYS A 97 -9.90 -1.17 -8.66
C LYS A 97 -9.90 0.35 -8.65
N LEU A 98 -8.72 0.96 -8.67
CA LEU A 98 -8.54 2.42 -8.71
C LEU A 98 -8.46 2.99 -10.13
N ASP A 99 -8.84 2.21 -11.15
CA ASP A 99 -8.72 2.56 -12.57
C ASP A 99 -7.28 2.78 -13.08
N ASN A 100 -6.37 1.94 -12.60
CA ASN A 100 -4.98 1.86 -13.05
C ASN A 100 -4.16 3.16 -12.98
N PRO A 101 -4.20 3.89 -11.85
CA PRO A 101 -3.50 5.16 -11.72
C PRO A 101 -1.98 4.97 -11.74
N TYR A 102 -1.24 6.09 -11.70
CA TYR A 102 0.19 6.05 -11.44
C TYR A 102 0.46 5.37 -10.09
N MET A 103 1.49 4.55 -10.07
CA MET A 103 1.89 3.75 -8.90
C MET A 103 3.40 3.83 -8.68
N GLY A 104 3.81 3.92 -7.42
CA GLY A 104 5.17 3.66 -6.98
C GLY A 104 5.19 2.70 -5.79
N VAL A 105 6.22 1.85 -5.72
CA VAL A 105 6.52 1.04 -4.53
C VAL A 105 7.98 1.31 -4.16
N SER A 106 8.21 1.63 -2.90
CA SER A 106 9.55 1.75 -2.31
C SER A 106 9.64 0.88 -1.08
N ALA A 107 10.84 0.43 -0.75
CA ALA A 107 11.11 -0.42 0.40
C ALA A 107 12.32 0.10 1.17
N GLU A 108 12.23 0.03 2.50
CA GLU A 108 13.27 0.48 3.42
C GLU A 108 13.51 -0.60 4.48
N ALA A 109 14.78 -0.89 4.76
CA ALA A 109 15.15 -1.71 5.91
C ALA A 109 15.04 -0.88 7.18
N ILE A 110 14.27 -1.34 8.15
CA ILE A 110 14.02 -0.62 9.40
C ILE A 110 14.33 -1.49 10.61
N GLU A 111 14.52 -0.82 11.75
CA GLU A 111 14.51 -1.47 13.04
C GLU A 111 13.16 -1.21 13.72
N PHE A 112 12.45 -2.29 14.04
CA PHE A 112 11.10 -2.25 14.56
C PHE A 112 11.02 -2.83 15.97
N TYR A 113 10.26 -2.17 16.84
CA TYR A 113 10.06 -2.53 18.24
C TYR A 113 8.57 -2.64 18.52
N TYR A 114 8.11 -3.80 18.99
CA TYR A 114 6.73 -3.99 19.47
C TYR A 114 6.68 -3.77 20.98
N PHE A 115 5.70 -3.00 21.44
CA PHE A 115 5.35 -2.88 22.84
C PHE A 115 3.97 -3.49 23.03
N VAL A 116 3.91 -4.67 23.65
CA VAL A 116 2.64 -5.23 24.11
C VAL A 116 2.31 -4.64 25.47
N SER A 117 1.08 -4.16 25.66
CA SER A 117 0.59 -3.84 27.00
C SER A 117 0.60 -5.12 27.84
N VAL A 118 1.26 -5.07 28.99
CA VAL A 118 1.21 -6.10 30.04
C VAL A 118 -0.17 -6.11 30.67
#